data_AF-A0AAV6PE58-F1
#
_entry.id   AF-A0AAV6PE58-F1
#
_cell.length_a   1.000
_cell.length_b   1.000
_cell.length_c   1.000
_cell.angle_alpha   90.00
_cell.angle_beta   90.00
_cell.angle_gamma   90.00
#
_symmetry.space_group_name_H-M   'P 1'
#
loop_
_entity.id
_entity.type
_entity.pdbx_description
1 polymer ?
#
loop_
_entity_poly.entity_id
_entity_poly.type
_entity_poly.pdbx_seq_one_letter_code
_entity_poly.pdbx_strand_id
1 'polypeptide(L)'
;MRLKTAILDSLAEEIVKYKVYPSDNEVEEVAEALVSSHPCLKEPGSATGYGGWKVSLKYKLANYRRKLKRLGCPEVELNSLTNKPVDKCTPAYGVKKPRRAQVNYCPTYPSGESAETLEKIRENLLLDVRKRNNEDTLAAMMEKTFAHRRQEVIRDAPLIADYKTRWPALFCVRELTAEFKRITTVSLLSKFFSKLDAHSSKLMRVSGKKGGVQG
;
A
#
# COMPACT_ATOMS: atom_id res chain seq x y z
N MET A 1 -25.77 -14.38 -20.42
CA MET A 1 -25.37 -13.15 -19.68
C MET A 1 -24.85 -13.38 -18.26
N ARG A 2 -25.28 -14.41 -17.50
CA ARG A 2 -24.85 -14.60 -16.10
C ARG A 2 -23.37 -14.99 -15.92
N LEU A 3 -22.80 -15.79 -16.83
CA LEU A 3 -21.42 -16.27 -16.72
C LEU A 3 -20.37 -15.16 -16.84
N LYS A 4 -20.45 -14.31 -17.87
CA LYS A 4 -19.52 -13.18 -18.07
C LYS A 4 -19.50 -12.26 -16.85
N THR A 5 -20.68 -11.94 -16.30
CA THR A 5 -20.79 -11.11 -15.09
C THR A 5 -20.15 -11.78 -13.88
N ALA A 6 -20.39 -13.08 -13.67
CA ALA A 6 -19.79 -13.83 -12.56
C ALA A 6 -18.26 -13.87 -12.63
N ILE A 7 -17.69 -14.12 -13.81
CA ILE A 7 -16.24 -14.08 -14.04
C ILE A 7 -15.69 -12.69 -13.70
N LEU A 8 -16.34 -11.62 -14.19
CA LEU A 8 -15.92 -10.26 -13.93
C LEU A 8 -16.04 -9.89 -12.43
N ASP A 9 -17.07 -10.37 -11.73
CA ASP A 9 -17.22 -10.20 -10.29
C ASP A 9 -16.06 -10.85 -9.53
N SER A 10 -15.78 -12.12 -9.81
CA SER A 10 -14.69 -12.86 -9.16
C SER A 10 -13.32 -12.24 -9.47
N LEU A 11 -13.06 -11.85 -10.72
CA LEU A 11 -11.82 -11.16 -11.07
C LEU A 11 -11.70 -9.80 -10.39
N ALA A 12 -12.77 -9.01 -10.35
CA ALA A 12 -12.74 -7.71 -9.67
C ALA A 12 -12.46 -7.87 -8.18
N GLU A 13 -13.09 -8.84 -7.52
CA GLU A 13 -12.85 -9.17 -6.11
C GLU A 13 -11.41 -9.61 -5.85
N GLU A 14 -10.83 -10.44 -6.73
CA GLU A 14 -9.45 -10.89 -6.56
C GLU A 14 -8.45 -9.77 -6.81
N ILE A 15 -8.62 -8.97 -7.86
CA ILE A 15 -7.72 -7.85 -8.21
C ILE A 15 -7.64 -6.85 -7.05
N VAL A 16 -8.76 -6.49 -6.42
CA VAL A 16 -8.76 -5.47 -5.36
C VAL A 16 -8.04 -5.92 -4.08
N LYS A 17 -7.83 -7.22 -3.87
CA LYS A 17 -7.00 -7.72 -2.76
C LYS A 17 -5.53 -7.30 -2.91
N TYR A 18 -5.08 -7.14 -4.15
CA TYR A 18 -3.72 -6.69 -4.47
C TYR A 18 -3.66 -5.19 -4.74
N LYS A 19 -4.63 -4.65 -5.50
CA LYS A 19 -4.60 -3.25 -5.95
C LYS A 19 -5.98 -2.71 -6.28
N VAL A 20 -6.42 -1.68 -5.55
CA VAL A 20 -7.72 -1.01 -5.76
C VAL A 20 -7.74 -0.19 -7.06
N TYR A 21 -6.60 0.40 -7.41
CA TYR A 21 -6.40 1.24 -8.59
C TYR A 21 -5.36 0.63 -9.56
N PRO A 22 -5.68 -0.47 -10.25
CA PRO A 22 -4.80 -1.03 -11.26
C PRO A 22 -4.64 -0.06 -12.43
N SER A 23 -3.46 -0.08 -13.02
CA SER A 23 -3.11 0.62 -14.27
C SER A 23 -3.75 -0.07 -15.47
N ASP A 24 -3.78 0.62 -16.61
CA ASP A 24 -4.39 0.07 -17.82
C ASP A 24 -3.68 -1.22 -18.28
N ASN A 25 -2.35 -1.27 -18.16
CA ASN A 25 -1.53 -2.44 -18.49
C ASN A 25 -1.82 -3.62 -17.56
N GLU A 26 -1.93 -3.40 -16.25
CA GLU A 26 -2.26 -4.48 -15.30
C GLU A 26 -3.67 -5.05 -15.58
N VAL A 27 -4.62 -4.22 -16.00
CA VAL A 27 -5.97 -4.71 -16.38
C VAL A 27 -5.91 -5.50 -17.69
N GLU A 28 -5.04 -5.08 -18.62
CA GLU A 28 -4.79 -5.79 -19.87
C GLU A 28 -4.15 -7.16 -19.64
N GLU A 29 -3.11 -7.25 -18.82
CA GLU A 29 -2.46 -8.51 -18.44
C GLU A 29 -3.47 -9.51 -17.86
N VAL A 30 -4.41 -9.05 -17.01
CA VAL A 30 -5.46 -9.92 -16.47
C VAL A 30 -6.44 -10.38 -17.55
N ALA A 31 -6.85 -9.49 -18.46
CA ALA A 31 -7.77 -9.84 -19.55
C ALA A 31 -7.12 -10.82 -20.53
N GLU A 32 -5.85 -10.63 -20.85
CA GLU A 32 -5.05 -11.54 -21.66
C GLU A 32 -4.91 -12.90 -20.98
N ALA A 33 -4.48 -12.93 -19.71
CA ALA A 33 -4.33 -14.16 -18.94
C ALA A 33 -5.63 -14.97 -18.84
N LEU A 34 -6.79 -14.29 -18.70
CA LEU A 34 -8.10 -14.92 -18.69
C LEU A 34 -8.37 -15.69 -19.99
N VAL A 35 -8.15 -15.05 -21.15
CA VAL A 35 -8.41 -15.64 -22.46
C VAL A 35 -7.37 -16.69 -22.82
N SER A 36 -6.10 -16.48 -22.49
CA SER A 36 -5.04 -17.47 -22.69
C SER A 36 -5.29 -18.74 -21.88
N SER A 37 -5.79 -18.62 -20.64
CA SER A 37 -6.14 -19.78 -19.81
C SER A 37 -7.44 -20.46 -20.25
N HIS A 38 -8.36 -19.70 -20.86
CA HIS A 38 -9.66 -20.20 -21.32
C HIS A 38 -9.95 -19.73 -22.75
N PRO A 39 -9.39 -20.39 -23.78
CA PRO A 39 -9.54 -19.97 -25.17
C PRO A 39 -11.00 -19.87 -25.65
N CYS A 40 -11.93 -20.58 -25.01
CA CYS A 40 -13.37 -20.50 -25.29
C CYS A 40 -14.00 -19.13 -24.95
N LEU A 41 -13.31 -18.29 -24.17
CA LEU A 41 -13.75 -16.93 -23.83
C LEU A 41 -13.29 -15.88 -24.85
N LYS A 42 -12.51 -16.27 -25.88
CA LYS A 42 -12.00 -15.36 -26.90
C LYS A 42 -13.15 -14.69 -27.65
N GLU A 43 -13.12 -13.35 -27.74
CA GLU A 43 -14.15 -12.58 -28.43
C GLU A 43 -13.94 -12.65 -29.97
N PRO A 44 -14.94 -13.12 -30.74
CA PRO A 44 -14.85 -13.18 -32.20
C PRO A 44 -14.67 -11.79 -32.81
N GLY A 45 -13.79 -11.66 -33.80
CA GLY A 45 -13.54 -10.38 -34.49
C GLY A 45 -12.68 -9.38 -33.73
N SER A 46 -12.21 -9.71 -32.52
CA SER A 46 -11.22 -8.91 -31.79
C SER A 46 -9.80 -9.27 -32.23
N ALA A 47 -8.99 -8.26 -32.59
CA ALA A 47 -7.59 -8.45 -32.99
C ALA A 47 -6.76 -9.15 -31.90
N THR A 48 -7.00 -8.83 -30.63
CA THR A 48 -6.33 -9.47 -29.48
C THR A 48 -7.12 -10.65 -28.91
N GLY A 49 -8.44 -10.69 -29.12
CA GLY A 49 -9.33 -11.69 -28.53
C GLY A 49 -9.77 -11.40 -27.09
N TYR A 50 -9.13 -10.44 -26.40
CA TYR A 50 -9.45 -10.05 -25.02
C TYR A 50 -9.85 -8.57 -24.84
N GLY A 51 -9.84 -7.77 -25.90
CA GLY A 51 -10.09 -6.32 -25.81
C GLY A 51 -11.41 -5.92 -25.12
N GLY A 52 -12.53 -6.59 -25.41
CA GLY A 52 -13.80 -6.33 -24.75
C GLY A 52 -13.85 -6.84 -23.31
N TRP A 53 -13.06 -7.87 -22.96
CA TRP A 53 -12.82 -8.26 -21.56
C TRP A 53 -12.09 -7.18 -20.78
N LYS A 54 -11.02 -6.59 -21.35
CA LYS A 54 -10.31 -5.45 -20.74
C LYS A 54 -11.28 -4.30 -20.45
N VAL A 55 -12.08 -3.89 -21.44
CA VAL A 55 -13.08 -2.81 -21.27
C VAL A 55 -14.12 -3.17 -20.19
N SER A 56 -14.68 -4.38 -20.25
CA SER A 56 -15.68 -4.85 -19.27
C SER A 56 -15.10 -4.87 -17.85
N LEU A 57 -13.85 -5.29 -17.69
CA LEU A 57 -13.15 -5.34 -16.41
C LEU A 57 -12.89 -3.94 -15.85
N LYS A 58 -12.51 -2.96 -16.69
CA LYS A 58 -12.39 -1.54 -16.26
C LYS A 58 -13.69 -1.01 -15.68
N TYR A 59 -14.81 -1.24 -16.35
CA TYR A 59 -16.13 -0.84 -15.84
C TYR A 59 -16.49 -1.58 -14.55
N LYS A 60 -16.22 -2.88 -14.49
CA LYS A 60 -16.51 -3.69 -13.30
C LYS A 60 -15.73 -3.22 -12.09
N LEU A 61 -14.43 -2.96 -12.24
CA LEU A 61 -13.57 -2.42 -11.19
C LEU A 61 -14.04 -1.03 -10.73
N ALA A 62 -14.51 -0.17 -11.65
CA ALA A 62 -15.09 1.12 -11.28
C ALA A 62 -16.38 0.97 -10.45
N ASN A 63 -17.24 0.01 -10.78
CA ASN A 63 -18.43 -0.31 -10.00
C ASN A 63 -18.08 -0.91 -8.64
N TYR A 64 -17.09 -1.81 -8.61
CA TYR A 64 -16.63 -2.45 -7.39
C TYR A 64 -16.02 -1.42 -6.42
N ARG A 65 -15.23 -0.45 -6.91
CA ARG A 65 -14.76 0.68 -6.09
C ARG A 65 -15.91 1.50 -5.48
N ARG A 66 -17.01 1.71 -6.22
CA ARG A 66 -18.21 2.35 -5.64
C ARG A 66 -18.81 1.53 -4.49
N LYS A 67 -18.82 0.20 -4.60
CA LYS A 67 -19.21 -0.70 -3.50
C LYS A 67 -18.24 -0.58 -2.31
N LEU A 68 -16.93 -0.61 -2.55
CA LEU A 68 -15.91 -0.45 -1.50
C LEU A 68 -16.04 0.89 -0.77
N LYS A 69 -16.36 1.98 -1.47
CA LYS A 69 -16.65 3.27 -0.85
C LYS A 69 -17.80 3.18 0.15
N ARG A 70 -18.91 2.52 -0.23
CA ARG A 70 -20.08 2.33 0.66
C ARG A 70 -19.74 1.48 1.89
N LEU A 71 -18.76 0.59 1.78
CA LEU A 71 -18.25 -0.22 2.89
C LEU A 71 -17.19 0.51 3.73
N GLY A 72 -16.91 1.79 3.45
CA GLY A 72 -15.95 2.60 4.21
C GLY A 72 -14.49 2.26 3.94
N CYS A 73 -14.15 1.72 2.76
CA CYS A 73 -12.76 1.45 2.40
C CYS A 73 -11.91 2.73 2.41
N PRO A 74 -10.91 2.86 3.30
CA PRO A 74 -10.15 4.10 3.47
C PRO A 74 -9.41 4.54 2.21
N GLU A 75 -8.83 3.60 1.45
CA GLU A 75 -8.10 3.92 0.20
C GLU A 75 -9.01 4.58 -0.85
N VAL A 76 -10.27 4.12 -0.95
CA VAL A 76 -11.24 4.69 -1.89
C VAL A 76 -11.78 6.03 -1.38
N GLU A 77 -12.02 6.14 -0.07
CA GLU A 77 -12.50 7.37 0.54
C GLU A 77 -11.46 8.49 0.44
N LEU A 78 -10.17 8.20 0.63
CA LEU A 78 -9.08 9.16 0.44
C LEU A 78 -9.07 9.82 -0.95
N ASN A 79 -9.54 9.10 -1.97
CA ASN A 79 -9.57 9.55 -3.35
C ASN A 79 -10.93 10.10 -3.80
N SER A 80 -11.89 10.20 -2.87
CA SER A 80 -13.22 10.72 -3.15
C SER A 80 -13.18 12.21 -3.51
N LEU A 81 -14.16 12.67 -4.30
CA LEU A 81 -14.24 14.06 -4.73
C LEU A 81 -14.36 15.04 -3.55
N THR A 82 -14.96 14.60 -2.44
CA THR A 82 -15.11 15.41 -1.22
C THR A 82 -13.78 15.71 -0.53
N ASN A 83 -12.75 14.90 -0.78
CA ASN A 83 -11.40 15.09 -0.24
C ASN A 83 -10.47 15.84 -1.22
N LYS A 84 -11.01 16.37 -2.33
CA LYS A 84 -10.24 17.13 -3.32
C LYS A 84 -10.46 18.62 -3.15
N PRO A 85 -9.47 19.46 -3.52
CA PRO A 85 -9.64 20.91 -3.56
C PRO A 85 -10.83 21.31 -4.44
N VAL A 86 -11.59 22.31 -4.00
CA VAL A 86 -12.82 22.77 -4.67
C VAL A 86 -12.56 23.18 -6.12
N ASP A 87 -11.40 23.78 -6.39
CA ASP A 87 -10.93 24.22 -7.70
C ASP A 87 -10.46 23.06 -8.61
N LYS A 88 -10.20 21.87 -8.05
CA LYS A 88 -9.63 20.71 -8.77
C LYS A 88 -10.41 19.42 -8.51
N CYS A 89 -11.73 19.53 -8.56
CA CYS A 89 -12.68 18.45 -8.25
C CYS A 89 -12.86 17.44 -9.39
N THR A 90 -11.77 16.96 -10.00
CA THR A 90 -11.82 15.91 -11.04
C THR A 90 -11.42 14.54 -10.48
N PRO A 91 -12.01 13.42 -10.93
CA PRO A 91 -11.65 12.09 -10.45
C PRO A 91 -10.17 11.72 -10.66
N ALA A 92 -9.52 12.25 -11.69
CA ALA A 92 -8.12 11.95 -12.01
C ALA A 92 -7.11 12.80 -11.22
N TYR A 93 -7.52 13.94 -10.66
CA TYR A 93 -6.61 14.82 -9.92
C TYR A 93 -6.12 14.17 -8.63
N GLY A 94 -4.79 14.18 -8.42
CA GLY A 94 -4.16 13.86 -7.14
C GLY A 94 -4.43 12.46 -6.59
N VAL A 95 -4.66 11.46 -7.44
CA VAL A 95 -4.99 10.10 -6.99
C VAL A 95 -3.86 9.51 -6.14
N LYS A 96 -4.14 9.34 -4.84
CA LYS A 96 -3.28 8.70 -3.84
C LYS A 96 -3.35 7.19 -4.04
N LYS A 97 -2.23 6.57 -4.41
CA LYS A 97 -2.13 5.13 -4.72
C LYS A 97 -0.85 4.53 -4.16
N PRO A 98 -0.81 3.21 -3.91
CA PRO A 98 0.40 2.51 -3.50
C PRO A 98 1.59 2.78 -4.43
N ARG A 99 2.77 3.01 -3.84
CA ARG A 99 4.05 2.91 -4.55
C ARG A 99 4.54 1.46 -4.55
N ARG A 100 5.59 1.19 -5.34
CA ARG A 100 6.19 -0.16 -5.44
C ARG A 100 6.50 -0.71 -4.05
N ALA A 101 6.13 -1.97 -3.83
CA ALA A 101 6.30 -2.72 -2.58
C ALA A 101 5.51 -2.21 -1.37
N GLN A 102 4.58 -1.25 -1.52
CA GLN A 102 3.65 -0.88 -0.44
C GLN A 102 2.42 -1.78 -0.49
N VAL A 103 2.55 -2.97 0.12
CA VAL A 103 1.48 -3.98 0.18
C VAL A 103 0.33 -3.46 1.04
N ASN A 104 0.64 -2.93 2.22
CA ASN A 104 -0.35 -2.39 3.14
C ASN A 104 -0.41 -0.86 3.03
N TYR A 105 -0.89 -0.38 1.88
CA TYR A 105 -0.90 1.05 1.56
C TYR A 105 -1.81 1.85 2.49
N CYS A 106 -3.11 1.57 2.51
CA CYS A 106 -4.08 2.28 3.34
C CYS A 106 -5.05 1.29 4.00
N PRO A 107 -4.59 0.52 5.01
CA PRO A 107 -5.38 -0.54 5.62
C PRO A 107 -6.59 0.01 6.40
N THR A 108 -7.65 -0.80 6.48
CA THR A 108 -8.79 -0.58 7.37
C THR A 108 -8.37 -0.74 8.83
N TYR A 109 -9.13 -0.16 9.74
CA TYR A 109 -8.94 -0.42 11.16
C TYR A 109 -9.26 -1.88 11.50
N PRO A 110 -8.58 -2.46 12.52
CA PRO A 110 -8.94 -3.77 13.05
C PRO A 110 -10.40 -3.82 13.49
N SER A 111 -11.00 -5.01 13.48
CA SER A 111 -12.38 -5.20 13.92
C SER A 111 -12.60 -4.69 15.34
N GLY A 112 -13.62 -3.85 15.53
CA GLY A 112 -13.97 -3.26 16.82
C GLY A 112 -13.19 -1.98 17.18
N GLU A 113 -12.22 -1.56 16.35
CA GLU A 113 -11.46 -0.33 16.57
C GLU A 113 -12.02 0.85 15.77
N SER A 114 -11.95 2.04 16.36
CA SER A 114 -12.30 3.32 15.74
C SER A 114 -11.12 4.30 15.80
N ALA A 115 -11.26 5.47 15.16
CA ALA A 115 -10.22 6.50 15.24
C ALA A 115 -9.99 6.93 16.70
N GLU A 116 -11.06 7.03 17.48
CA GLU A 116 -11.05 7.45 18.87
C GLU A 116 -10.40 6.39 19.78
N THR A 117 -10.65 5.10 19.55
CA THR A 117 -10.00 4.04 20.35
C THR A 117 -8.51 3.96 20.06
N LEU A 118 -8.12 4.09 18.78
CA LEU A 118 -6.72 4.08 18.37
C LEU A 118 -5.97 5.33 18.85
N GLU A 119 -6.63 6.48 18.93
CA GLU A 119 -6.05 7.70 19.50
C GLU A 119 -5.77 7.55 21.00
N LYS A 120 -6.67 6.91 21.76
CA LYS A 120 -6.40 6.58 23.18
C LYS A 120 -5.20 5.65 23.34
N ILE A 121 -5.05 4.67 22.45
CA ILE A 121 -3.87 3.78 22.47
C ILE A 121 -2.60 4.58 22.14
N ARG A 122 -2.67 5.55 21.23
CA ARG A 122 -1.56 6.47 20.94
C ARG A 122 -1.17 7.32 22.15
N GLU A 123 -2.13 7.82 22.91
CA GLU A 123 -1.84 8.56 24.15
C GLU A 123 -1.11 7.69 25.17
N ASN A 124 -1.55 6.44 25.33
CA ASN A 124 -0.86 5.47 26.19
C ASN A 124 0.56 5.15 25.68
N LEU A 125 0.77 5.07 24.36
CA LEU A 125 2.10 4.87 23.76
C LEU A 125 3.10 5.95 24.20
N LEU A 126 2.67 7.20 24.40
CA LEU A 126 3.56 8.29 24.84
C LEU A 126 4.12 8.06 26.25
N LEU A 127 3.36 7.40 27.11
CA LEU A 127 3.78 7.02 28.45
C LEU A 127 4.69 5.78 28.41
N ASP A 128 4.31 4.81 27.60
CA ASP A 128 4.95 3.49 27.54
C ASP A 128 6.34 3.51 26.89
N VAL A 129 6.60 4.44 25.96
CA VAL A 129 7.93 4.65 25.38
C VAL A 129 8.98 5.03 26.42
N ARG A 130 8.57 5.60 27.57
CA ARG A 130 9.49 6.03 28.63
C ARG A 130 9.79 4.93 29.64
N LYS A 131 9.06 3.82 29.61
CA LYS A 131 9.21 2.71 30.56
C LYS A 131 10.38 1.81 30.14
N ARG A 132 11.10 1.29 31.12
CA ARG A 132 12.12 0.25 30.90
C ARG A 132 11.45 -1.12 30.78
N ASN A 133 12.03 -2.01 29.98
CA ASN A 133 11.58 -3.40 29.82
C ASN A 133 10.11 -3.55 29.35
N ASN A 134 9.62 -2.60 28.56
CA ASN A 134 8.23 -2.56 28.08
C ASN A 134 8.13 -2.82 26.56
N GLU A 135 9.11 -3.53 26.02
CA GLU A 135 9.33 -3.66 24.59
C GLU A 135 8.18 -4.33 23.86
N ASP A 136 7.67 -5.43 24.41
CA ASP A 136 6.65 -6.25 23.78
C ASP A 136 5.27 -5.59 23.83
N THR A 137 4.94 -4.96 24.97
CA THR A 137 3.72 -4.15 25.11
C THR A 137 3.72 -3.01 24.10
N LEU A 138 4.86 -2.30 23.97
CA LEU A 138 5.01 -1.23 23.00
C LEU A 138 4.83 -1.75 21.58
N ALA A 139 5.44 -2.89 21.23
CA ALA A 139 5.32 -3.50 19.91
C ALA A 139 3.88 -3.89 19.58
N ALA A 140 3.13 -4.45 20.54
CA ALA A 140 1.72 -4.81 20.38
C ALA A 140 0.82 -3.57 20.19
N MET A 141 1.05 -2.51 20.97
CA MET A 141 0.33 -1.25 20.81
C MET A 141 0.64 -0.59 19.46
N MET A 142 1.91 -0.62 19.03
CA MET A 142 2.35 -0.15 17.72
C MET A 142 1.67 -0.95 16.61
N GLU A 143 1.62 -2.27 16.69
CA GLU A 143 0.93 -3.11 15.71
C GLU A 143 -0.55 -2.74 15.60
N LYS A 144 -1.25 -2.64 16.73
CA LYS A 144 -2.66 -2.29 16.79
C LYS A 144 -2.98 -0.92 16.16
N THR A 145 -2.06 0.04 16.30
CA THR A 145 -2.21 1.41 15.79
C THR A 145 -1.62 1.63 14.39
N PHE A 146 -1.14 0.57 13.72
CA PHE A 146 -0.54 0.65 12.39
C PHE A 146 -1.44 1.33 11.36
N ALA A 147 -2.70 0.92 11.28
CA ALA A 147 -3.64 1.48 10.31
C ALA A 147 -3.89 2.97 10.55
N HIS A 148 -3.99 3.39 11.82
CA HIS A 148 -4.17 4.80 12.20
C HIS A 148 -2.99 5.67 11.75
N ARG A 149 -1.76 5.24 12.08
CA ARG A 149 -0.54 5.91 11.62
C ARG A 149 -0.44 6.01 10.11
N ARG A 150 -0.76 4.93 9.41
CA ARG A 150 -0.64 4.87 7.95
C ARG A 150 -1.61 5.82 7.28
N GLN A 151 -2.85 5.89 7.79
CA GLN A 151 -3.86 6.83 7.32
C GLN A 151 -3.44 8.28 7.59
N GLU A 152 -2.89 8.61 8.76
CA GLU A 152 -2.37 9.94 9.09
C GLU A 152 -1.29 10.39 8.10
N VAL A 153 -0.28 9.54 7.84
CA VAL A 153 0.80 9.86 6.89
C VAL A 153 0.29 10.09 5.47
N ILE A 154 -0.69 9.30 5.02
CA ILE A 154 -1.23 9.42 3.65
C ILE A 154 -2.14 10.63 3.54
N ARG A 155 -2.99 10.87 4.55
CA ARG A 155 -4.01 11.91 4.52
C ARG A 155 -3.39 13.27 4.71
N ASP A 156 -2.67 13.44 5.82
CA ASP A 156 -2.28 14.73 6.37
C ASP A 156 -0.87 15.13 5.94
N ALA A 157 -0.06 14.17 5.51
CA ALA A 157 1.34 14.37 5.10
C ALA A 157 2.11 15.28 6.09
N PRO A 158 2.12 14.94 7.40
CA PRO A 158 2.68 15.81 8.42
C PRO A 158 4.18 16.00 8.24
N LEU A 159 4.70 17.11 8.79
CA LEU A 159 6.15 17.30 8.88
C LEU A 159 6.77 16.21 9.75
N ILE A 160 7.99 15.79 9.42
CA ILE A 160 8.69 14.71 10.15
C ILE A 160 8.87 15.08 11.63
N ALA A 161 9.09 16.37 11.93
CA ALA A 161 9.22 16.84 13.31
C ALA A 161 7.94 16.60 14.12
N ASP A 162 6.78 16.98 13.58
CA ASP A 162 5.48 16.79 14.24
C ASP A 162 5.10 15.31 14.30
N TYR A 163 5.41 14.56 13.25
CA TYR A 163 5.16 13.12 13.24
C TYR A 163 6.00 12.39 14.30
N LYS A 164 7.25 12.84 14.52
CA LYS A 164 8.13 12.32 15.56
C LYS A 164 7.63 12.62 16.96
N THR A 165 7.06 13.81 17.21
CA THR A 165 6.50 14.13 18.53
C THR A 165 5.25 13.31 18.81
N ARG A 166 4.43 13.04 17.79
CA ARG A 166 3.19 12.27 17.90
C ARG A 166 3.42 10.75 18.00
N TRP A 167 4.45 10.22 17.32
CA TRP A 167 4.81 8.79 17.29
C TRP A 167 6.29 8.55 17.61
N PRO A 168 6.76 8.87 18.83
CA PRO A 168 8.17 8.79 19.19
C PRO A 168 8.73 7.37 19.10
N ALA A 169 7.89 6.35 19.33
CA ALA A 169 8.26 4.94 19.21
C ALA A 169 8.80 4.59 17.81
N LEU A 170 8.27 5.18 16.73
CA LEU A 170 8.74 4.91 15.36
C LEU A 170 10.21 5.31 15.12
N PHE A 171 10.78 6.13 16.00
CA PHE A 171 12.15 6.61 15.89
C PHE A 171 13.14 5.77 16.70
N CYS A 172 12.71 4.59 17.17
CA CYS A 172 13.61 3.53 17.60
C CYS A 172 13.77 2.47 16.50
N VAL A 173 14.94 1.83 16.43
CA VAL A 173 15.28 0.90 15.34
C VAL A 173 14.32 -0.28 15.26
N ARG A 174 13.86 -0.82 16.40
CA ARG A 174 12.94 -1.96 16.43
C ARG A 174 11.61 -1.62 15.80
N GLU A 175 10.93 -0.56 16.27
CA GLU A 175 9.61 -0.21 15.76
C GLU A 175 9.68 0.34 14.34
N LEU A 176 10.76 1.04 13.95
CA LEU A 176 10.96 1.46 12.56
C LEU A 176 11.06 0.25 11.63
N THR A 177 11.82 -0.77 12.04
CA THR A 177 11.98 -2.02 11.28
C THR A 177 10.66 -2.79 11.19
N ALA A 178 9.92 -2.86 12.31
CA ALA A 178 8.60 -3.48 12.36
C ALA A 178 7.61 -2.74 11.45
N GLU A 179 7.59 -1.40 11.48
CA GLU A 179 6.72 -0.58 10.64
C GLU A 179 7.03 -0.77 9.15
N PHE A 180 8.32 -0.79 8.78
CA PHE A 180 8.74 -1.10 7.42
C PHE A 180 8.22 -2.47 6.96
N LYS A 181 8.33 -3.49 7.83
CA LYS A 181 7.81 -4.83 7.54
C LYS A 181 6.29 -4.83 7.44
N ARG A 182 5.57 -4.09 8.28
CA ARG A 182 4.11 -3.95 8.18
C ARG A 182 3.70 -3.32 6.85
N ILE A 183 4.43 -2.32 6.35
CA ILE A 183 4.12 -1.67 5.06
C ILE A 183 4.45 -2.59 3.86
N THR A 184 5.59 -3.26 3.90
CA THR A 184 6.20 -3.89 2.72
C THR A 184 6.21 -5.41 2.70
N THR A 185 5.86 -6.04 3.83
CA THR A 185 6.04 -7.48 4.14
C THR A 185 7.49 -7.97 4.12
N VAL A 186 8.47 -7.08 3.92
CA VAL A 186 9.90 -7.40 3.84
C VAL A 186 10.61 -7.04 5.15
N SER A 187 11.51 -7.92 5.61
CA SER A 187 12.41 -7.61 6.74
C SER A 187 13.49 -6.61 6.30
N LEU A 188 13.44 -5.38 6.83
CA LEU A 188 14.36 -4.29 6.46
C LEU A 188 15.82 -4.69 6.67
N LEU A 189 16.17 -5.07 7.90
CA LEU A 189 17.57 -5.35 8.27
C LEU A 189 18.12 -6.56 7.52
N SER A 190 17.37 -7.67 7.47
CA SER A 190 17.80 -8.86 6.74
C SER A 190 18.02 -8.57 5.24
N LYS A 191 17.10 -7.82 4.62
CA LYS A 191 17.23 -7.44 3.21
C LYS A 191 18.41 -6.50 2.98
N PHE A 192 18.59 -5.53 3.88
CA PHE A 192 19.69 -4.57 3.82
C PHE A 192 21.04 -5.28 3.94
N PHE A 193 21.24 -6.10 4.97
CA PHE A 193 22.50 -6.81 5.16
C PHE A 193 22.79 -7.80 4.03
N SER A 194 21.80 -8.58 3.59
CA SER A 194 21.95 -9.47 2.42
C SER A 194 22.39 -8.71 1.16
N LYS A 195 21.86 -7.51 0.92
CA LYS A 195 22.29 -6.67 -0.20
C LYS A 195 23.65 -6.04 0.03
N LEU A 196 23.95 -5.62 1.25
CA LEU A 196 25.26 -5.08 1.62
C LEU A 196 26.35 -6.12 1.38
N ASP A 197 26.17 -7.35 1.86
CA ASP A 197 27.11 -8.46 1.67
C ASP A 197 27.35 -8.75 0.20
N ALA A 198 26.27 -8.83 -0.60
CA ALA A 198 26.35 -9.05 -2.04
C ALA A 198 27.09 -7.95 -2.82
N HIS A 199 27.14 -6.73 -2.26
CA HIS A 199 27.80 -5.58 -2.89
C HIS A 199 29.13 -5.17 -2.22
N SER A 200 29.44 -5.73 -1.05
CA SER A 200 30.60 -5.38 -0.22
C SER A 200 31.92 -5.41 -0.99
N SER A 201 32.21 -6.49 -1.72
CA SER A 201 33.42 -6.65 -2.52
C SER A 201 33.58 -5.57 -3.60
N LYS A 202 32.47 -5.18 -4.25
CA LYS A 202 32.46 -4.11 -5.25
C LYS A 202 32.68 -2.75 -4.58
N LEU A 203 32.05 -2.49 -3.43
CA LEU A 203 32.22 -1.25 -2.67
C LEU A 203 33.67 -1.07 -2.20
N MET A 204 34.28 -2.13 -1.67
CA MET A 204 35.69 -2.12 -1.23
C MET A 204 36.66 -1.88 -2.39
N ARG A 205 36.38 -2.43 -3.57
CA ARG A 205 37.20 -2.18 -4.77
C ARG A 205 37.09 -0.73 -5.27
N VAL A 206 35.95 -0.08 -5.08
CA VAL A 206 35.76 1.33 -5.47
C VAL A 206 36.43 2.26 -4.45
N SER A 207 36.34 1.96 -3.15
CA SER A 207 37.01 2.77 -2.11
C SER A 207 38.53 2.68 -2.19
N GLY A 208 39.08 1.49 -2.49
CA GLY A 208 40.53 1.31 -2.70
C GLY A 208 41.11 2.02 -3.93
N LYS A 209 40.27 2.50 -4.85
CA LYS A 209 40.70 3.29 -6.03
C LYS A 209 40.74 4.79 -5.77
N LYS A 210 40.29 5.28 -4.61
CA LYS A 210 40.47 6.68 -4.18
C LYS A 210 41.78 6.84 -3.40
N GLY A 211 42.88 6.56 -4.08
CA GLY A 211 44.21 7.05 -3.76
C GLY A 211 44.71 7.85 -4.96
N GLY A 212 44.03 8.95 -5.29
CA GLY A 212 44.51 9.88 -6.29
C GLY A 212 45.73 10.59 -5.72
N VAL A 213 46.88 10.38 -6.35
CA VAL A 213 48.12 11.13 -6.11
C VAL A 213 47.79 12.63 -6.17
N GLN A 214 48.10 13.37 -5.10
CA GLN A 214 48.25 14.82 -5.18
C GLN A 214 49.41 15.08 -6.14
N GLY A 215 49.08 15.54 -7.35
CA GLY A 215 50.02 16.19 -8.25
C GLY A 215 50.27 17.63 -7.80
#